data_AF-A0AAJ6DRI3-F1
#
_entry.id   AF-A0AAJ6DRI3-F1
#
_cell.length_a   1.000
_cell.length_b   1.000
_cell.length_c   1.000
_cell.angle_alpha   90.00
_cell.angle_beta   90.00
_cell.angle_gamma   90.00
#
_symmetry.space_group_name_H-M   'P 1'
#
loop_
_entity.id
_entity.type
_entity.pdbx_description
1 polymer ?
#
loop_
_entity_poly.entity_id
_entity_poly.type
_entity_poly.pdbx_seq_one_letter_code
_entity_poly.pdbx_strand_id
1 'polypeptide(L)'
;MGYDAPEDVDPQRGFAELGFDSLTAVWLTERLVAVTGLELSRTLVVDWPTPHAVATHLADRFAALGDLGTPPAAPAAAPARRTPAGADRATPPATDPLPVLFAQACAQNQVKDGLELLAVAARMRVGAGSPRMREPVRFSQGFAGPTLVCVPSVMAPSNVYQYARTADTLRTTHNMAVLSLPGYADHESLHRTRTDLVAAVAETVLSHVSGPYVLVGYSSGGWIAHAAAARLKDLGTAPESLVLLDSHLPGSTGLAEIQSDLLGDAYAEWTAAQPPRGAELTAMAHHLQLFDDWAPTDIDGVSTLLLRATGRMGGQPRTGERRRAHWGPEHDAVDVPGTHLSMIDEHAASTASAISGWLARRPARPPHTDPIGQEAP
;
A
#
# COMPACT_ATOMS: atom_id res chain seq x y z
N MET A 1 17.54 -0.22 -16.41
CA MET A 1 16.46 0.25 -17.27
C MET A 1 16.57 -0.25 -18.71
N GLY A 2 17.79 -0.40 -19.29
CA GLY A 2 17.95 -1.09 -20.57
C GLY A 2 17.37 -0.36 -21.79
N TYR A 3 17.10 0.95 -21.65
CA TYR A 3 16.70 1.83 -22.73
C TYR A 3 17.92 2.60 -23.23
N ASP A 4 18.10 2.68 -24.55
CA ASP A 4 19.29 3.28 -25.19
C ASP A 4 19.08 4.77 -25.49
N ALA A 5 17.82 5.21 -25.67
CA ALA A 5 17.45 6.62 -25.82
C ALA A 5 16.28 7.03 -24.89
N PRO A 6 16.16 8.32 -24.51
CA PRO A 6 15.02 8.84 -23.76
C PRO A 6 13.67 8.63 -24.46
N GLU A 7 13.70 8.54 -25.79
CA GLU A 7 12.55 8.34 -26.67
C GLU A 7 11.96 6.93 -26.54
N ASP A 8 12.74 5.97 -26.06
CA ASP A 8 12.32 4.58 -25.84
C ASP A 8 11.52 4.40 -24.54
N VAL A 9 11.46 5.43 -23.69
CA VAL A 9 10.71 5.43 -22.45
C VAL A 9 9.30 5.96 -22.73
N ASP A 10 8.30 5.08 -22.69
CA ASP A 10 6.90 5.48 -22.77
C ASP A 10 6.53 6.37 -21.56
N PRO A 11 6.18 7.65 -21.76
CA PRO A 11 5.92 8.59 -20.67
C PRO A 11 4.60 8.29 -19.93
N GLN A 12 3.69 7.51 -20.52
CA GLN A 12 2.44 7.09 -19.89
C GLN A 12 2.59 5.80 -19.11
N ARG A 13 3.69 5.07 -19.32
CA ARG A 13 3.95 3.83 -18.61
C ARG A 13 4.39 4.10 -17.17
N GLY A 14 3.81 3.35 -16.23
CA GLY A 14 4.11 3.50 -14.81
C GLY A 14 5.58 3.22 -14.49
N PHE A 15 6.15 3.96 -13.54
CA PHE A 15 7.52 3.75 -13.08
C PHE A 15 7.77 2.30 -12.64
N ALA A 16 6.81 1.69 -11.96
CA ALA A 16 6.83 0.28 -11.58
C ALA A 16 6.98 -0.67 -12.79
N GLU A 17 6.19 -0.48 -13.86
CA GLU A 17 6.32 -1.27 -15.09
C GLU A 17 7.65 -1.04 -15.82
N LEU A 18 8.21 0.16 -15.69
CA LEU A 18 9.52 0.50 -16.23
C LEU A 18 10.66 -0.15 -15.42
N GLY A 19 10.37 -0.73 -14.26
CA GLY A 19 11.34 -1.42 -13.39
C GLY A 19 11.89 -0.56 -12.25
N PHE A 20 11.19 0.51 -11.86
CA PHE A 20 11.53 1.26 -10.65
C PHE A 20 11.24 0.44 -9.40
N ASP A 21 12.16 0.55 -8.44
CA ASP A 21 12.06 0.07 -7.07
C ASP A 21 12.20 1.24 -6.08
N SER A 22 12.08 0.96 -4.77
CA SER A 22 12.12 1.98 -3.72
C SER A 22 13.41 2.82 -3.73
N LEU A 23 14.54 2.27 -4.18
CA LEU A 23 15.83 2.96 -4.16
C LEU A 23 16.00 3.86 -5.40
N THR A 24 15.62 3.35 -6.57
CA THR A 24 15.58 4.15 -7.81
C THR A 24 14.55 5.26 -7.77
N ALA A 25 13.43 5.07 -7.05
CA ALA A 25 12.45 6.11 -6.74
C ALA A 25 13.04 7.29 -5.95
N VAL A 26 13.83 6.99 -4.91
CA VAL A 26 14.51 8.01 -4.09
C VAL A 26 15.53 8.77 -4.93
N TRP A 27 16.36 8.05 -5.69
CA TRP A 27 17.35 8.69 -6.57
C TRP A 27 16.74 9.59 -7.64
N LEU A 28 15.60 9.20 -8.23
CA LEU A 28 14.89 10.06 -9.16
C LEU A 28 14.41 11.34 -8.46
N THR A 29 13.83 11.21 -7.26
CA THR A 29 13.36 12.36 -6.48
C THR A 29 14.51 13.29 -6.13
N GLU A 30 15.64 12.77 -5.64
CA GLU A 30 16.84 13.55 -5.32
C GLU A 30 17.37 14.28 -6.56
N ARG A 31 17.41 13.60 -7.71
CA ARG A 31 17.85 14.20 -8.98
C ARG A 31 16.89 15.29 -9.46
N LEU A 32 15.58 15.08 -9.32
CA LEU A 32 14.58 16.08 -9.68
C LEU A 32 14.67 17.30 -8.76
N VAL A 33 14.85 17.12 -7.45
CA VAL A 33 15.11 18.23 -6.52
C VAL A 33 16.35 19.01 -6.95
N ALA A 34 17.45 18.33 -7.26
CA ALA A 34 18.69 18.96 -7.67
C ALA A 34 18.57 19.78 -8.97
N VAL A 35 17.77 19.31 -9.94
CA VAL A 35 17.62 19.98 -11.25
C VAL A 35 16.54 21.05 -11.22
N THR A 36 15.46 20.85 -10.46
CA THR A 36 14.31 21.77 -10.43
C THR A 36 14.42 22.85 -9.36
N GLY A 37 15.21 22.62 -8.30
CA GLY A 37 15.28 23.48 -7.12
C GLY A 37 14.00 23.46 -6.27
N LEU A 38 13.03 22.60 -6.59
CA LEU A 38 11.79 22.47 -5.85
C LEU A 38 11.96 21.56 -4.64
N GLU A 39 11.27 21.88 -3.55
CA GLU A 39 11.01 20.90 -2.50
C GLU A 39 9.93 19.92 -3.00
N LEU A 40 10.38 18.70 -3.30
CA LEU A 40 9.55 17.60 -3.79
C LEU A 40 9.33 16.56 -2.69
N SER A 41 8.13 15.99 -2.66
CA SER A 41 7.82 14.91 -1.72
C SER A 41 8.70 13.70 -1.98
N ARG A 42 9.15 13.02 -0.93
CA ARG A 42 9.87 11.74 -1.05
C ARG A 42 9.00 10.62 -1.64
N THR A 43 7.68 10.81 -1.63
CA THR A 43 6.68 9.93 -2.25
C THR A 43 6.31 10.35 -3.67
N LEU A 44 7.09 11.24 -4.33
CA LEU A 44 6.77 11.80 -5.65
C LEU A 44 6.32 10.73 -6.66
N VAL A 45 7.07 9.65 -6.82
CA VAL A 45 6.72 8.57 -7.78
C VAL A 45 5.60 7.63 -7.30
N VAL A 46 5.20 7.74 -6.03
CA VAL A 46 4.03 7.04 -5.47
C VAL A 46 2.77 7.88 -5.71
N ASP A 47 2.88 9.19 -5.51
CA ASP A 47 1.79 10.14 -5.70
C ASP A 47 1.51 10.42 -7.18
N TRP A 48 2.56 10.40 -8.01
CA TRP A 48 2.50 10.56 -9.46
C TRP A 48 3.21 9.38 -10.12
N PRO A 49 2.49 8.28 -10.43
CA PRO A 49 3.10 7.00 -10.74
C PRO A 49 3.68 6.86 -12.16
N THR A 50 3.59 7.90 -13.01
CA THR A 50 4.12 7.90 -14.38
C THR A 50 5.06 9.10 -14.60
N PRO A 51 6.02 8.99 -15.55
CA PRO A 51 6.85 10.13 -15.95
C PRO A 51 6.02 11.35 -16.34
N HIS A 52 4.92 11.14 -17.08
CA HIS A 52 4.00 12.21 -17.46
C HIS A 52 3.31 12.85 -16.25
N ALA A 53 2.81 12.07 -15.29
CA ALA A 53 2.16 12.61 -14.09
C ALA A 53 3.12 13.44 -13.23
N VAL A 54 4.38 12.99 -13.08
CA VAL A 54 5.42 13.78 -12.40
C VAL A 54 5.71 15.06 -13.17
N ALA A 55 5.86 15.00 -14.49
CA ALA A 55 6.10 16.19 -15.31
C ALA A 55 4.97 17.21 -15.19
N THR A 56 3.71 16.76 -15.22
CA THR A 56 2.52 17.61 -15.01
C THR A 56 2.52 18.23 -13.61
N HIS A 57 2.78 17.43 -12.56
CA HIS A 57 2.89 17.96 -11.20
C HIS A 57 3.98 19.03 -11.07
N LEU A 58 5.15 18.80 -11.66
CA LEU A 58 6.25 19.77 -11.65
C LEU A 58 5.88 21.04 -12.44
N ALA A 59 5.22 20.90 -13.59
CA ALA A 59 4.71 22.03 -14.36
C ALA A 59 3.71 22.88 -13.57
N ASP A 60 2.76 22.24 -12.88
CA ASP A 60 1.79 22.94 -12.02
C ASP A 60 2.49 23.67 -10.87
N ARG A 61 3.50 23.05 -10.25
CA ARG A 61 4.32 23.66 -9.18
C ARG A 61 5.12 24.85 -9.69
N PHE A 62 5.68 24.78 -10.90
CA PHE A 62 6.37 25.91 -11.52
C PHE A 62 5.42 27.03 -11.94
N ALA A 63 4.23 26.71 -12.45
CA ALA A 63 3.21 27.70 -12.78
C ALA A 63 2.75 28.47 -11.54
N ALA A 64 2.52 27.77 -10.42
CA ALA A 64 2.18 28.39 -9.13
C ALA A 64 3.29 29.32 -8.61
N LEU A 65 4.55 29.06 -8.93
CA LEU A 65 5.68 29.95 -8.62
C LEU A 65 5.79 31.12 -9.61
N GLY A 66 5.35 30.95 -10.86
CA GLY A 66 5.31 32.00 -11.88
C GLY A 66 4.18 33.02 -11.68
N ASP A 67 3.08 32.61 -11.06
CA ASP A 67 1.97 33.49 -10.64
C ASP A 67 2.35 34.39 -9.44
N LEU A 68 3.45 34.10 -8.75
CA LEU A 68 4.12 35.03 -7.84
C LEU A 68 4.93 36.04 -8.68
N GLY A 69 4.21 36.90 -9.42
CA GLY A 69 4.78 37.90 -10.33
C GLY A 69 5.83 38.82 -9.68
N THR A 70 6.63 39.45 -10.54
CA THR A 70 7.68 40.42 -10.21
C THR A 70 7.28 41.35 -9.05
N PRO A 71 8.13 41.52 -8.02
CA PRO A 71 7.80 42.39 -6.89
C PRO A 71 7.48 43.80 -7.40
N PRO A 72 6.42 44.45 -6.88
CA PRO A 72 6.10 45.82 -7.28
C PRO A 72 7.28 46.74 -6.99
N ALA A 73 7.59 47.62 -7.94
CA ALA A 73 8.63 48.63 -7.78
C ALA A 73 8.41 49.44 -6.50
N ALA A 74 9.49 49.60 -5.72
CA ALA A 74 9.46 50.23 -4.40
C ALA A 74 8.87 51.65 -4.46
N PRO A 75 7.89 52.00 -3.61
CA PRO A 75 7.46 53.38 -3.46
C PRO A 75 8.50 54.18 -2.67
N ALA A 76 8.74 55.42 -3.12
CA ALA A 76 9.62 56.39 -2.49
C ALA A 76 9.14 56.78 -1.07
N ALA A 77 10.11 57.10 -0.22
CA ALA A 77 9.98 57.31 1.22
C ALA A 77 8.98 58.41 1.64
N ALA A 78 8.17 58.09 2.65
CA ALA A 78 7.47 59.04 3.54
C ALA A 78 7.46 58.48 4.98
N PRO A 79 7.44 59.34 6.03
CA PRO A 79 8.01 58.99 7.33
C PRO A 79 7.06 58.26 8.28
N ALA A 80 7.70 57.59 9.24
CA ALA A 80 7.18 56.65 10.23
C ALA A 80 5.92 57.09 10.99
N ARG A 81 4.92 56.20 11.01
CA ARG A 81 3.96 56.05 12.12
C ARG A 81 4.22 54.72 12.83
N ARG A 82 4.39 54.81 14.15
CA ARG A 82 4.67 53.72 15.08
C ARG A 82 3.46 52.77 15.15
N THR A 83 3.67 51.50 14.86
CA THR A 83 2.76 50.39 15.19
C THR A 83 3.34 49.57 16.36
N PRO A 84 2.48 48.89 17.16
CA PRO A 84 2.88 48.27 18.43
C PRO A 84 3.76 47.04 18.20
N ALA A 85 4.70 46.84 19.12
CA ALA A 85 5.55 45.66 19.21
C ALA A 85 4.71 44.39 19.45
N GLY A 86 4.97 43.38 18.63
CA GLY A 86 4.36 42.05 18.73
C GLY A 86 4.39 41.31 17.40
N ALA A 87 5.49 41.43 16.63
CA ALA A 87 5.68 40.64 15.43
C ALA A 87 6.22 39.28 15.85
N ASP A 88 5.46 38.25 15.48
CA ASP A 88 5.80 36.84 15.51
C ASP A 88 7.30 36.58 15.36
N ARG A 89 7.87 35.95 16.39
CA ARG A 89 8.97 35.03 16.14
C ARG A 89 8.44 34.05 15.13
N ALA A 90 9.08 33.97 13.96
CA ALA A 90 8.82 32.94 12.97
C ALA A 90 8.71 31.59 13.67
N THR A 91 7.49 31.10 13.83
CA THR A 91 7.20 29.78 14.34
C THR A 91 7.82 28.82 13.34
N PRO A 92 8.76 27.93 13.74
CA PRO A 92 9.18 26.85 12.85
C PRO A 92 7.92 26.10 12.40
N PRO A 93 7.88 25.55 11.16
CA PRO A 93 6.71 24.81 10.70
C PRO A 93 6.38 23.75 11.76
N ALA A 94 5.13 23.74 12.22
CA ALA A 94 4.69 22.83 13.27
C ALA A 94 4.98 21.41 12.79
N THR A 95 6.03 20.79 13.34
CA THR A 95 6.32 19.38 13.14
C THR A 95 5.10 18.59 13.58
N ASP A 96 4.53 17.81 12.66
CA ASP A 96 3.45 16.88 12.94
C ASP A 96 3.79 16.10 14.23
N PRO A 97 3.00 16.22 15.31
CA PRO A 97 3.34 15.60 16.59
C PRO A 97 3.09 14.10 16.59
N LEU A 98 2.28 13.56 15.65
CA LEU A 98 1.87 12.17 15.66
C LEU A 98 3.05 11.19 15.46
N PRO A 99 3.98 11.40 14.52
CA PRO A 99 5.15 10.54 14.37
C PRO A 99 6.03 10.50 15.62
N VAL A 100 6.22 11.65 16.28
CA VAL A 100 7.04 11.74 17.50
C VAL A 100 6.38 10.98 18.66
N LEU A 101 5.09 11.19 18.88
CA LEU A 101 4.35 10.51 19.94
C LEU A 101 4.26 8.99 19.71
N PHE A 102 4.08 8.57 18.45
CA PHE A 102 4.05 7.15 18.11
C PHE A 102 5.41 6.49 18.28
N ALA A 103 6.50 7.12 17.82
CA ALA A 103 7.85 6.62 18.03
C ALA A 103 8.20 6.53 19.53
N GLN A 104 7.75 7.49 20.35
CA GLN A 104 7.88 7.42 21.80
C GLN A 104 7.12 6.23 22.39
N ALA A 105 5.88 5.98 21.95
CA ALA A 105 5.10 4.84 22.38
C ALA A 105 5.78 3.51 22.01
N CYS A 106 6.34 3.39 20.81
CA CYS A 106 7.16 2.24 20.38
C CYS A 106 8.37 2.03 21.31
N ALA A 107 9.16 3.09 21.55
CA ALA A 107 10.35 3.03 22.42
C ALA A 107 10.02 2.69 23.89
N GLN A 108 8.80 2.98 24.34
CA GLN A 108 8.32 2.66 25.69
C GLN A 108 7.58 1.31 25.75
N ASN A 109 7.56 0.54 24.65
CA ASN A 109 6.81 -0.71 24.53
C ASN A 109 5.30 -0.54 24.80
N GLN A 110 4.76 0.63 24.48
CA GLN A 110 3.35 1.04 24.60
C GLN A 110 2.68 1.14 23.22
N VAL A 111 3.04 0.23 22.29
CA VAL A 111 2.55 0.26 20.89
C VAL A 111 1.02 0.30 20.81
N LYS A 112 0.33 -0.43 21.70
CA LYS A 112 -1.14 -0.43 21.77
C LYS A 112 -1.71 0.96 22.05
N ASP A 113 -1.19 1.65 23.07
CA ASP A 113 -1.62 3.00 23.43
C ASP A 113 -1.33 3.99 22.29
N GLY A 114 -0.19 3.82 21.60
CA GLY A 114 0.18 4.58 20.41
C GLY A 114 -0.80 4.38 19.25
N LEU A 115 -1.19 3.13 18.95
CA LEU A 115 -2.19 2.82 17.93
C LEU A 115 -3.57 3.37 18.30
N GLU A 116 -3.97 3.32 19.57
CA GLU A 116 -5.23 3.90 20.06
C GLU A 116 -5.25 5.43 19.87
N LEU A 117 -4.14 6.11 20.19
CA LEU A 117 -3.99 7.55 19.94
C LEU A 117 -4.15 7.88 18.44
N LEU A 118 -3.47 7.12 17.58
CA LEU A 118 -3.56 7.30 16.12
C LEU A 118 -4.97 7.04 15.59
N ALA A 119 -5.67 6.02 16.12
CA ALA A 119 -7.05 5.72 15.74
C ALA A 119 -8.01 6.86 16.14
N VAL A 120 -7.81 7.50 17.29
CA VAL A 120 -8.57 8.69 17.68
C VAL A 120 -8.30 9.86 16.74
N ALA A 121 -7.04 10.12 16.40
CA ALA A 121 -6.67 11.17 15.44
C ALA A 121 -7.24 10.90 14.03
N ALA A 122 -7.26 9.64 13.59
CA ALA A 122 -7.78 9.23 12.29
C ALA A 122 -9.26 9.58 12.07
N ARG A 123 -10.06 9.66 13.14
CA ARG A 123 -11.49 10.06 13.06
C ARG A 123 -11.68 11.43 12.42
N MET A 124 -10.71 12.33 12.54
CA MET A 124 -10.76 13.66 11.92
C MET A 124 -10.58 13.63 10.40
N ARG A 125 -10.10 12.49 9.87
CA ARG A 125 -9.87 12.27 8.44
C ARG A 125 -10.96 11.42 7.79
N VAL A 126 -11.94 10.94 8.56
CA VAL A 126 -13.08 10.20 8.03
C VAL A 126 -14.03 11.19 7.35
N GLY A 127 -14.11 11.09 6.02
CA GLY A 127 -14.92 12.00 5.21
C GLY A 127 -16.43 11.76 5.31
N ALA A 128 -17.20 12.70 4.78
CA ALA A 128 -18.65 12.53 4.62
C ALA A 128 -19.02 11.54 3.50
N GLY A 129 -18.14 11.35 2.51
CA GLY A 129 -18.31 10.41 1.39
C GLY A 129 -17.23 9.32 1.33
N SER A 130 -17.40 8.36 0.44
CA SER A 130 -16.44 7.27 0.21
C SER A 130 -15.29 7.77 -0.69
N PRO A 131 -14.06 7.88 -0.18
CA PRO A 131 -12.92 8.32 -0.99
C PRO A 131 -12.69 7.33 -2.13
N ARG A 132 -12.53 7.83 -3.35
CA ARG A 132 -12.19 6.97 -4.50
C ARG A 132 -10.80 6.39 -4.29
N MET A 133 -10.63 5.11 -4.61
CA MET A 133 -9.31 4.51 -4.69
C MET A 133 -8.54 5.12 -5.86
N ARG A 134 -7.22 5.24 -5.72
CA ARG A 134 -6.35 5.54 -6.86
C ARG A 134 -6.32 4.35 -7.80
N GLU A 135 -5.96 4.61 -9.05
CA GLU A 135 -5.79 3.57 -10.05
C GLU A 135 -4.72 2.55 -9.58
N PRO A 136 -4.98 1.23 -9.72
CA PRO A 136 -3.98 0.22 -9.41
C PRO A 136 -2.72 0.38 -10.26
N VAL A 137 -1.56 0.22 -9.63
CA VAL A 137 -0.29 0.30 -10.34
C VAL A 137 0.01 -1.06 -10.95
N ARG A 138 0.01 -1.10 -12.29
CA ARG A 138 0.43 -2.28 -13.04
C ARG A 138 1.94 -2.45 -12.90
N PHE A 139 2.39 -3.68 -12.72
CA PHE A 139 3.79 -4.08 -12.75
C PHE A 139 4.10 -4.93 -13.99
N SER A 140 3.10 -5.68 -14.48
CA SER A 140 3.22 -6.50 -15.68
C SER A 140 1.86 -6.76 -16.34
N GLN A 141 1.87 -6.93 -17.66
CA GLN A 141 0.68 -7.16 -18.49
C GLN A 141 1.02 -7.91 -19.79
N GLY A 142 0.00 -8.40 -20.50
CA GLY A 142 0.14 -9.06 -21.80
C GLY A 142 0.21 -10.60 -21.79
N PHE A 143 0.04 -11.23 -20.62
CA PHE A 143 0.01 -12.69 -20.49
C PHE A 143 -1.43 -13.23 -20.61
N ALA A 144 -1.59 -14.46 -21.09
CA ALA A 144 -2.91 -15.08 -21.26
C ALA A 144 -3.56 -15.56 -19.94
N GLY A 145 -2.78 -15.67 -18.87
CA GLY A 145 -3.23 -16.13 -17.55
C GLY A 145 -3.96 -15.07 -16.72
N PRO A 146 -4.45 -15.45 -15.52
CA PRO A 146 -5.17 -14.53 -14.65
C PRO A 146 -4.30 -13.36 -14.20
N THR A 147 -4.93 -12.21 -13.96
CA THR A 147 -4.26 -11.05 -13.37
C THR A 147 -4.13 -11.22 -11.86
N LEU A 148 -2.91 -11.14 -11.34
CA LEU A 148 -2.64 -11.08 -9.91
C LEU A 148 -2.92 -9.66 -9.42
N VAL A 149 -3.99 -9.48 -8.66
CA VAL A 149 -4.36 -8.19 -8.07
C VAL A 149 -3.98 -8.20 -6.60
N CYS A 150 -2.95 -7.42 -6.27
CA CYS A 150 -2.23 -7.47 -5.01
C CYS A 150 -2.68 -6.36 -4.06
N VAL A 151 -2.90 -6.71 -2.79
CA VAL A 151 -3.32 -5.80 -1.73
C VAL A 151 -2.17 -5.66 -0.72
N PRO A 152 -1.55 -4.47 -0.60
CA PRO A 152 -0.43 -4.25 0.31
C PRO A 152 -0.84 -4.35 1.78
N SER A 153 0.16 -4.49 2.65
CA SER A 153 -0.04 -4.43 4.10
C SER A 153 -0.45 -3.01 4.49
N VAL A 154 -1.32 -2.87 5.48
CA VAL A 154 -1.75 -1.56 6.01
C VAL A 154 -0.71 -0.94 6.95
N MET A 155 0.46 -1.56 7.13
CA MET A 155 1.51 -1.04 8.02
C MET A 155 2.20 0.17 7.40
N ALA A 156 2.35 1.24 8.18
CA ALA A 156 2.99 2.47 7.74
C ALA A 156 4.54 2.31 7.71
N PRO A 157 5.19 2.64 6.58
CA PRO A 157 4.62 3.15 5.34
C PRO A 157 4.00 2.03 4.47
N SER A 158 2.78 2.26 3.98
CA SER A 158 2.09 1.36 3.04
C SER A 158 2.08 1.98 1.65
N ASN A 159 2.56 1.25 0.65
CA ASN A 159 2.54 1.66 -0.74
C ASN A 159 2.69 0.46 -1.68
N VAL A 160 2.50 0.72 -2.97
CA VAL A 160 2.54 -0.30 -4.03
C VAL A 160 3.89 -1.01 -4.18
N TYR A 161 4.99 -0.38 -3.76
CA TYR A 161 6.34 -0.91 -3.90
C TYR A 161 6.68 -2.01 -2.87
N GLN A 162 5.80 -2.27 -1.90
CA GLN A 162 5.93 -3.48 -1.05
C GLN A 162 6.01 -4.76 -1.88
N TYR A 163 5.40 -4.79 -3.07
CA TYR A 163 5.45 -5.93 -3.97
C TYR A 163 6.59 -5.90 -5.00
N ALA A 164 7.43 -4.86 -5.03
CA ALA A 164 8.33 -4.62 -6.16
C ALA A 164 9.26 -5.80 -6.51
N ARG A 165 9.91 -6.43 -5.51
CA ARG A 165 10.78 -7.61 -5.76
C ARG A 165 10.01 -8.85 -6.18
N THR A 166 8.85 -9.09 -5.56
CA THR A 166 7.97 -10.19 -5.93
C THR A 166 7.44 -10.00 -7.35
N ALA A 167 7.07 -8.77 -7.70
CA ALA A 167 6.63 -8.38 -9.03
C ALA A 167 7.76 -8.53 -10.07
N ASP A 168 8.99 -8.15 -9.76
CA ASP A 168 10.14 -8.33 -10.66
C ASP A 168 10.40 -9.82 -11.00
N THR A 169 10.08 -10.73 -10.08
CA THR A 169 10.17 -12.18 -10.37
C THR A 169 8.97 -12.67 -11.21
N LEU A 170 7.77 -12.15 -10.96
CA LEU A 170 6.53 -12.60 -11.63
C LEU A 170 6.28 -11.94 -12.98
N ARG A 171 6.91 -10.79 -13.27
CA ARG A 171 6.61 -9.97 -14.45
C ARG A 171 6.89 -10.63 -15.79
N THR A 172 7.61 -11.75 -15.82
CA THR A 172 7.88 -12.51 -17.05
C THR A 172 6.86 -13.62 -17.32
N THR A 173 5.94 -13.89 -16.38
CA THR A 173 5.01 -15.02 -16.49
C THR A 173 3.56 -14.68 -16.13
N HIS A 174 3.32 -13.61 -15.37
CA HIS A 174 2.00 -13.23 -14.89
C HIS A 174 1.70 -11.76 -15.19
N ASN A 175 0.41 -11.47 -15.39
CA ASN A 175 -0.11 -10.10 -15.27
C ASN A 175 -0.19 -9.76 -13.79
N MET A 176 0.24 -8.56 -13.39
CA MET A 176 0.25 -8.15 -11.98
C MET A 176 -0.04 -6.68 -11.82
N ALA A 177 -0.94 -6.35 -10.89
CA ALA A 177 -1.26 -5.00 -10.48
C ALA A 177 -1.36 -4.92 -8.96
N VAL A 178 -0.97 -3.80 -8.37
CA VAL A 178 -1.01 -3.57 -6.93
C VAL A 178 -1.97 -2.43 -6.62
N LEU A 179 -2.90 -2.68 -5.70
CA LEU A 179 -3.86 -1.68 -5.25
C LEU A 179 -3.17 -0.62 -4.40
N SER A 180 -3.56 0.64 -4.62
CA SER A 180 -3.17 1.77 -3.79
C SER A 180 -4.22 1.98 -2.71
N LEU A 181 -3.91 1.60 -1.46
CA LEU A 181 -4.85 1.77 -0.35
C LEU A 181 -5.09 3.27 -0.06
N PRO A 182 -6.33 3.67 0.23
CA PRO A 182 -6.70 5.06 0.42
C PRO A 182 -6.23 5.60 1.77
N GLY A 183 -5.96 6.91 1.86
CA GLY A 183 -5.72 7.60 3.11
C GLY A 183 -4.24 7.71 3.51
N TYR A 184 -3.32 7.16 2.72
CA TYR A 184 -1.88 7.27 3.01
C TYR A 184 -1.25 8.58 2.49
N ALA A 185 -2.00 9.39 1.74
CA ALA A 185 -1.60 10.76 1.40
C ALA A 185 -2.30 11.81 2.28
N ASP A 186 -1.64 12.96 2.48
CA ASP A 186 -2.06 13.98 3.46
C ASP A 186 -3.45 14.57 3.19
N HIS A 187 -3.84 14.63 1.91
CA HIS A 187 -5.12 15.18 1.46
C HIS A 187 -6.23 14.12 1.34
N GLU A 188 -5.92 12.85 1.54
CA GLU A 188 -6.89 11.78 1.37
C GLU A 188 -7.73 11.58 2.63
N SER A 189 -9.03 11.40 2.42
CA SER A 189 -9.95 10.96 3.48
C SER A 189 -9.87 9.44 3.67
N LEU A 190 -10.34 8.99 4.83
CA LEU A 190 -10.48 7.57 5.17
C LEU A 190 -11.92 7.09 5.00
N HIS A 191 -12.08 5.83 4.60
CA HIS A 191 -13.38 5.16 4.56
C HIS A 191 -13.97 5.04 5.96
N ARG A 192 -15.27 5.29 6.12
CA ARG A 192 -15.90 5.24 7.45
C ARG A 192 -15.98 3.82 8.00
N THR A 193 -16.35 2.86 7.16
CA THR A 193 -16.59 1.47 7.59
C THR A 193 -15.77 0.47 6.77
N ARG A 194 -15.61 -0.73 7.32
CA ARG A 194 -15.03 -1.87 6.60
C ARG A 194 -15.79 -2.16 5.31
N THR A 195 -17.12 -2.09 5.35
CA THR A 195 -17.99 -2.33 4.19
C THR A 195 -17.70 -1.33 3.07
N ASP A 196 -17.52 -0.05 3.40
CA ASP A 196 -17.20 0.99 2.40
C ASP A 196 -15.83 0.74 1.76
N LEU A 197 -14.81 0.41 2.57
CA LEU A 197 -13.47 0.08 2.08
C LEU A 197 -13.51 -1.15 1.16
N VAL A 198 -14.19 -2.22 1.58
CA VAL A 198 -14.29 -3.47 0.83
C VAL A 198 -15.06 -3.27 -0.48
N ALA A 199 -16.11 -2.45 -0.47
CA ALA A 199 -16.83 -2.07 -1.68
C ALA A 199 -15.94 -1.31 -2.66
N ALA A 200 -15.20 -0.30 -2.18
CA ALA A 200 -14.27 0.47 -3.01
C ALA A 200 -13.15 -0.40 -3.60
N VAL A 201 -12.62 -1.35 -2.83
CA VAL A 201 -11.65 -2.34 -3.30
C VAL A 201 -12.25 -3.22 -4.39
N ALA A 202 -13.45 -3.78 -4.17
CA ALA A 202 -14.11 -4.63 -5.15
C ALA A 202 -14.41 -3.88 -6.47
N GLU A 203 -14.92 -2.65 -6.39
CA GLU A 203 -15.17 -1.79 -7.56
C GLU A 203 -13.88 -1.49 -8.33
N THR A 204 -12.79 -1.22 -7.62
CA THR A 204 -11.48 -0.96 -8.23
C THR A 204 -10.91 -2.20 -8.91
N VAL A 205 -11.08 -3.39 -8.31
CA VAL A 205 -10.68 -4.65 -8.93
C VAL A 205 -11.45 -4.86 -10.24
N LEU A 206 -12.78 -4.76 -10.21
CA LEU A 206 -13.65 -5.00 -11.38
C LEU A 206 -13.44 -3.99 -12.51
N SER A 207 -13.11 -2.74 -12.20
CA SER A 207 -12.80 -1.73 -13.21
C SER A 207 -11.41 -1.92 -13.83
N HIS A 208 -10.50 -2.63 -13.17
CA HIS A 208 -9.12 -2.82 -13.62
C HIS A 208 -8.87 -4.11 -14.39
N VAL A 209 -9.64 -5.18 -14.10
CA VAL A 209 -9.47 -6.49 -14.72
C VAL A 209 -10.52 -6.73 -15.80
N SER A 210 -10.12 -7.30 -16.94
CA SER A 210 -11.00 -7.64 -18.06
C SER A 210 -11.22 -9.15 -18.24
N GLY A 211 -10.63 -9.98 -17.38
CA GLY A 211 -10.64 -11.43 -17.49
C GLY A 211 -10.43 -12.09 -16.11
N PRO A 212 -10.05 -13.38 -16.08
CA PRO A 212 -9.79 -14.08 -14.83
C PRO A 212 -8.75 -13.37 -13.98
N TYR A 213 -8.92 -13.43 -12.67
CA TYR A 213 -8.03 -12.76 -11.73
C TYR A 213 -7.93 -13.50 -10.40
N VAL A 214 -6.81 -13.27 -9.72
CA VAL A 214 -6.48 -13.83 -8.41
C VAL A 214 -6.23 -12.67 -7.46
N LEU A 215 -6.84 -12.72 -6.27
CA LEU A 215 -6.53 -11.76 -5.22
C LEU A 215 -5.34 -12.25 -4.41
N VAL A 216 -4.37 -11.36 -4.18
CA VAL A 216 -3.18 -11.65 -3.37
C VAL A 216 -3.11 -10.62 -2.25
N GLY A 217 -3.07 -11.04 -1.00
CA GLY A 217 -2.95 -10.12 0.13
C GLY A 217 -1.69 -10.38 0.95
N TYR A 218 -0.90 -9.34 1.22
CA TYR A 218 0.28 -9.43 2.07
C TYR A 218 -0.03 -8.99 3.49
N SER A 219 0.30 -9.82 4.48
CA SER A 219 0.09 -9.51 5.90
C SER A 219 -1.38 -9.12 6.16
N SER A 220 -1.62 -7.95 6.75
CA SER A 220 -2.95 -7.35 6.95
C SER A 220 -3.73 -7.05 5.65
N GLY A 221 -3.04 -6.91 4.52
CA GLY A 221 -3.66 -6.86 3.19
C GLY A 221 -4.45 -8.13 2.85
N GLY A 222 -4.11 -9.27 3.49
CA GLY A 222 -4.88 -10.51 3.42
C GLY A 222 -6.31 -10.38 3.95
N TRP A 223 -6.56 -9.55 4.97
CA TRP A 223 -7.92 -9.34 5.50
C TRP A 223 -8.79 -8.61 4.47
N ILE A 224 -8.22 -7.55 3.88
CA ILE A 224 -8.88 -6.77 2.83
C ILE A 224 -9.10 -7.65 1.60
N ALA A 225 -8.10 -8.41 1.15
CA ALA A 225 -8.21 -9.32 0.02
C ALA A 225 -9.29 -10.39 0.23
N HIS A 226 -9.38 -10.98 1.42
CA HIS A 226 -10.40 -11.98 1.75
C HIS A 226 -11.80 -11.38 1.80
N ALA A 227 -11.97 -10.24 2.48
CA ALA A 227 -13.25 -9.55 2.55
C ALA A 227 -13.71 -9.09 1.15
N ALA A 228 -12.79 -8.62 0.31
CA ALA A 228 -13.05 -8.30 -1.09
C ALA A 228 -13.43 -9.56 -1.90
N ALA A 229 -12.74 -10.69 -1.71
CA ALA A 229 -13.08 -11.95 -2.37
C ALA A 229 -14.52 -12.40 -2.06
N ALA A 230 -14.93 -12.31 -0.79
CA ALA A 230 -16.29 -12.62 -0.36
C ALA A 230 -17.31 -11.67 -1.02
N ARG A 231 -17.02 -10.36 -1.01
CA ARG A 231 -17.88 -9.36 -1.66
C ARG A 231 -18.00 -9.58 -3.17
N LEU A 232 -16.90 -9.90 -3.85
CA LEU A 232 -16.88 -10.17 -5.30
C LEU A 232 -17.64 -11.46 -5.65
N LYS A 233 -17.60 -12.47 -4.76
CA LYS A 233 -18.47 -13.65 -4.88
C LYS A 233 -19.95 -13.27 -4.78
N ASP A 234 -20.33 -12.46 -3.81
CA ASP A 234 -21.73 -12.00 -3.67
C ASP A 234 -22.21 -11.19 -4.88
N LEU A 235 -21.29 -10.55 -5.60
CA LEU A 235 -21.54 -9.83 -6.85
C LEU A 235 -21.51 -10.73 -8.10
N GLY A 236 -21.34 -12.05 -7.96
CA GLY A 236 -21.28 -12.99 -9.08
C GLY A 236 -19.99 -12.92 -9.90
N THR A 237 -18.95 -12.25 -9.40
CA THR A 237 -17.69 -11.98 -10.10
C THR A 237 -16.49 -12.49 -9.32
N ALA A 238 -16.63 -13.58 -8.57
CA ALA A 238 -15.59 -14.12 -7.68
C ALA A 238 -14.21 -14.26 -8.35
N PRO A 239 -13.09 -14.01 -7.62
CA PRO A 239 -11.76 -14.34 -8.11
C PRO A 239 -11.63 -15.86 -8.33
N GLU A 240 -10.70 -16.28 -9.18
CA GLU A 240 -10.39 -17.71 -9.34
C GLU A 240 -9.81 -18.32 -8.06
N SER A 241 -9.05 -17.50 -7.33
CA SER A 241 -8.27 -17.91 -6.16
C SER A 241 -8.00 -16.74 -5.23
N LEU A 242 -7.70 -17.07 -3.97
CA LEU A 242 -7.16 -16.16 -2.98
C LEU A 242 -5.76 -16.65 -2.56
N VAL A 243 -4.77 -15.75 -2.54
CA VAL A 243 -3.42 -16.03 -2.07
C VAL A 243 -3.10 -15.09 -0.92
N LEU A 244 -2.61 -15.65 0.18
CA LEU A 244 -2.29 -14.95 1.42
C LEU A 244 -0.80 -15.12 1.71
N LEU A 245 -0.10 -14.00 1.88
CA LEU A 245 1.34 -13.97 2.14
C LEU A 245 1.57 -13.65 3.62
N ASP A 246 1.82 -14.70 4.40
CA ASP A 246 2.02 -14.70 5.86
C ASP A 246 0.99 -13.82 6.60
N SER A 247 -0.28 -13.93 6.19
CA SER A 247 -1.39 -13.21 6.80
C SER A 247 -1.82 -13.88 8.11
N HIS A 248 -1.86 -13.11 9.20
CA HIS A 248 -2.29 -13.57 10.53
C HIS A 248 -3.66 -13.00 10.87
N LEU A 249 -4.46 -13.74 11.62
CA LEU A 249 -5.79 -13.27 12.05
C LEU A 249 -5.70 -12.04 12.96
N PRO A 250 -6.66 -11.09 12.87
CA PRO A 250 -6.79 -10.01 13.83
C PRO A 250 -6.84 -10.54 15.27
N GLY A 251 -6.20 -9.84 16.21
CA GLY A 251 -6.13 -10.24 17.61
C GLY A 251 -5.33 -11.52 17.90
N SER A 252 -4.77 -12.19 16.89
CA SER A 252 -4.00 -13.42 17.13
C SER A 252 -2.66 -13.14 17.81
N THR A 253 -2.23 -14.08 18.65
CA THR A 253 -0.89 -14.05 19.25
C THR A 253 0.25 -13.93 18.24
N GLY A 254 0.13 -14.53 17.04
CA GLY A 254 1.15 -14.42 16.00
C GLY A 254 1.22 -13.02 15.40
N LEU A 255 0.07 -12.35 15.22
CA LEU A 255 0.04 -10.95 14.81
C LEU A 255 0.65 -10.04 15.88
N ALA A 256 0.34 -10.26 17.16
CA ALA A 256 0.92 -9.49 18.26
C ALA A 256 2.45 -9.64 18.33
N GLU A 257 2.98 -10.84 18.09
CA GLU A 257 4.43 -11.06 17.97
C GLU A 257 5.01 -10.26 16.80
N ILE A 258 4.39 -10.34 15.63
CA ILE A 258 4.81 -9.57 14.44
C ILE A 258 4.79 -8.07 14.70
N GLN A 259 3.73 -7.54 15.31
CA GLN A 259 3.62 -6.11 15.62
C GLN A 259 4.66 -5.67 16.63
N SER A 260 4.93 -6.49 17.65
CA SER A 260 6.00 -6.21 18.63
C SER A 260 7.37 -6.15 17.97
N ASP A 261 7.66 -7.07 17.04
CA ASP A 261 8.93 -7.11 16.32
C ASP A 261 9.02 -5.96 15.28
N LEU A 262 7.93 -5.67 14.56
CA LEU A 262 7.85 -4.63 13.53
C LEU A 262 7.83 -3.21 14.08
N LEU A 263 7.25 -2.99 15.26
CA LEU A 263 7.05 -1.67 15.87
C LEU A 263 7.89 -1.51 17.15
N GLY A 264 8.91 -2.35 17.32
CA GLY A 264 9.87 -2.28 18.42
C GLY A 264 11.02 -1.29 18.14
N ASP A 265 12.16 -1.50 18.80
CA ASP A 265 13.31 -0.58 18.76
C ASP A 265 13.80 -0.28 17.33
N ALA A 266 13.83 -1.30 16.45
CA ALA A 266 14.25 -1.13 15.06
C ALA A 266 13.34 -0.16 14.28
N TYR A 267 12.04 -0.13 14.61
CA TYR A 267 11.11 0.83 14.02
C TYR A 267 11.32 2.23 14.59
N ALA A 268 11.56 2.35 15.90
CA ALA A 268 11.87 3.64 16.52
C ALA A 268 13.15 4.24 15.90
N GLU A 269 14.19 3.42 15.69
CA GLU A 269 15.42 3.83 15.02
C GLU A 269 15.19 4.21 13.54
N TRP A 270 14.41 3.40 12.81
CA TRP A 270 14.09 3.69 11.41
C TRP A 270 13.27 4.98 11.26
N THR A 271 12.24 5.18 12.08
CA THR A 271 11.40 6.38 12.09
C THR A 271 12.17 7.63 12.53
N ALA A 272 13.23 7.49 13.32
CA ALA A 272 14.12 8.61 13.64
C ALA A 272 14.91 9.10 12.40
N ALA A 273 15.28 8.19 11.50
CA ALA A 273 15.96 8.53 10.25
C ALA A 273 14.99 8.96 9.13
N GLN A 274 13.79 8.36 9.10
CA GLN A 274 12.75 8.60 8.09
C GLN A 274 11.36 8.55 8.74
N PRO A 275 10.89 9.66 9.35
CA PRO A 275 9.62 9.65 10.05
C PRO A 275 8.47 9.48 9.05
N PRO A 276 7.55 8.51 9.28
CA PRO A 276 6.33 8.43 8.50
C PRO A 276 5.49 9.68 8.73
N ARG A 277 4.64 10.03 7.75
CA ARG A 277 3.73 11.17 7.89
C ARG A 277 2.58 10.79 8.84
N GLY A 278 2.01 11.75 9.55
CA GLY A 278 0.83 11.49 10.39
C GLY A 278 -0.35 10.95 9.59
N ALA A 279 -0.45 11.27 8.30
CA ALA A 279 -1.42 10.67 7.40
C ALA A 279 -1.23 9.15 7.24
N GLU A 280 0.01 8.67 7.09
CA GLU A 280 0.32 7.25 6.97
C GLU A 280 0.03 6.51 8.27
N LEU A 281 0.41 7.11 9.41
CA LEU A 281 0.17 6.54 10.74
C LEU A 281 -1.32 6.47 11.10
N THR A 282 -2.07 7.54 10.84
CA THR A 282 -3.53 7.55 11.08
C THR A 282 -4.27 6.60 10.13
N ALA A 283 -3.82 6.46 8.88
CA ALA A 283 -4.38 5.48 7.96
C ALA A 283 -4.12 4.05 8.44
N MET A 284 -2.89 3.73 8.84
CA MET A 284 -2.54 2.42 9.40
C MET A 284 -3.46 2.05 10.58
N ALA A 285 -3.55 2.92 11.59
CA ALA A 285 -4.34 2.66 12.78
C ALA A 285 -5.84 2.50 12.46
N HIS A 286 -6.37 3.33 11.56
CA HIS A 286 -7.76 3.24 11.13
C HIS A 286 -8.06 1.93 10.39
N HIS A 287 -7.21 1.53 9.44
CA HIS A 287 -7.39 0.27 8.72
C HIS A 287 -7.29 -0.95 9.63
N LEU A 288 -6.38 -0.95 10.61
CA LEU A 288 -6.34 -1.99 11.64
C LEU A 288 -7.68 -2.06 12.39
N GLN A 289 -8.18 -0.92 12.88
CA GLN A 289 -9.43 -0.84 13.64
C GLN A 289 -10.65 -1.34 12.86
N LEU A 290 -10.71 -1.11 11.54
CA LEU A 290 -11.82 -1.62 10.70
C LEU A 290 -11.92 -3.15 10.69
N PHE A 291 -10.87 -3.87 11.09
CA PHE A 291 -10.80 -5.32 11.08
C PHE A 291 -10.64 -5.95 12.48
N ASP A 292 -10.71 -5.17 13.56
CA ASP A 292 -10.57 -5.68 14.94
C ASP A 292 -11.60 -6.77 15.28
N ASP A 293 -12.83 -6.61 14.78
CA ASP A 293 -13.95 -7.54 14.97
C ASP A 293 -14.18 -8.48 13.78
N TRP A 294 -13.27 -8.49 12.81
CA TRP A 294 -13.41 -9.27 11.58
C TRP A 294 -12.78 -10.66 11.72
N ALA A 295 -13.43 -11.66 11.13
CA ALA A 295 -12.90 -13.00 10.95
C ALA A 295 -13.15 -13.49 9.52
N PRO A 296 -12.24 -14.29 8.95
CA PRO A 296 -12.44 -14.87 7.63
C PRO A 296 -13.54 -15.92 7.65
N THR A 297 -14.32 -15.97 6.57
CA THR A 297 -15.36 -16.97 6.31
C THR A 297 -14.95 -17.85 5.14
N ASP A 298 -15.49 -19.07 5.06
CA ASP A 298 -15.36 -19.88 3.85
C ASP A 298 -15.98 -19.15 2.65
N ILE A 299 -15.33 -19.26 1.49
CA ILE A 299 -15.78 -18.66 0.23
C ILE A 299 -15.92 -19.78 -0.80
N ASP A 300 -17.11 -20.39 -0.89
CA ASP A 300 -17.35 -21.48 -1.85
C ASP A 300 -16.88 -21.13 -3.27
N GLY A 301 -16.17 -22.06 -3.89
CA GLY A 301 -15.65 -21.93 -5.25
C GLY A 301 -14.37 -21.09 -5.37
N VAL A 302 -13.82 -20.59 -4.26
CA VAL A 302 -12.54 -19.86 -4.22
C VAL A 302 -11.55 -20.64 -3.35
N SER A 303 -10.64 -21.40 -3.96
CA SER A 303 -9.60 -22.06 -3.17
C SER A 303 -8.53 -21.05 -2.74
N THR A 304 -8.04 -21.24 -1.51
CA THR A 304 -7.13 -20.33 -0.83
C THR A 304 -5.75 -20.96 -0.64
N LEU A 305 -4.70 -20.21 -0.95
CA LEU A 305 -3.31 -20.55 -0.63
C LEU A 305 -2.80 -19.64 0.49
N LEU A 306 -2.26 -20.21 1.56
CA LEU A 306 -1.52 -19.50 2.58
C LEU A 306 -0.02 -19.83 2.48
N LEU A 307 0.77 -18.84 2.07
CA LEU A 307 2.23 -18.92 2.15
C LEU A 307 2.68 -18.47 3.53
N ARG A 308 3.48 -19.29 4.22
CA ARG A 308 3.91 -19.04 5.61
C ARG A 308 5.41 -18.82 5.65
N ALA A 309 5.83 -17.72 6.23
CA ALA A 309 7.24 -17.42 6.46
C ALA A 309 7.81 -18.37 7.54
N THR A 310 8.95 -18.98 7.25
CA THR A 310 9.62 -19.93 8.16
C THR A 310 10.56 -19.26 9.15
N GLY A 311 11.12 -18.10 8.79
CA GLY A 311 12.02 -17.29 9.60
C GLY A 311 11.29 -16.43 10.64
N ARG A 312 12.01 -16.08 11.71
CA ARG A 312 11.56 -15.11 12.71
C ARG A 312 12.16 -13.74 12.41
N MET A 313 11.39 -12.69 12.66
CA MET A 313 11.96 -11.34 12.69
C MET A 313 12.87 -11.19 13.92
N GLY A 314 13.84 -10.29 13.83
CA GLY A 314 14.79 -10.03 14.91
C GLY A 314 14.09 -9.47 16.15
N GLY A 315 14.59 -9.87 17.33
CA GLY A 315 14.05 -9.53 18.64
C GLY A 315 14.64 -10.45 19.71
N GLN A 316 14.44 -10.16 21.01
CA GLN A 316 14.99 -10.97 22.11
C GLN A 316 14.79 -12.49 21.89
N PRO A 317 15.74 -13.34 22.28
CA PRO A 317 15.62 -14.78 22.12
C PRO A 317 14.37 -15.32 22.85
N ARG A 318 13.30 -15.59 22.08
CA ARG A 318 12.06 -16.20 22.59
C ARG A 318 12.22 -17.71 22.65
N THR A 319 12.05 -18.29 23.83
CA THR A 319 11.94 -19.74 24.01
C THR A 319 10.61 -20.26 23.45
N GLY A 320 10.65 -21.31 22.63
CA GLY A 320 9.47 -21.92 21.98
C GLY A 320 9.46 -21.79 20.45
N GLU A 321 8.56 -22.51 19.76
CA GLU A 321 8.39 -22.45 18.29
C GLU A 321 7.62 -21.20 17.85
N ARG A 322 7.90 -20.67 16.63
CA ARG A 322 7.14 -19.52 16.08
C ARG A 322 5.70 -19.98 15.82
N ARG A 323 4.71 -19.18 16.22
CA ARG A 323 3.33 -19.41 15.77
C ARG A 323 3.23 -19.03 14.30
N ARG A 324 3.12 -20.02 13.43
CA ARG A 324 2.95 -19.83 11.99
C ARG A 324 1.58 -19.23 11.68
N ALA A 325 1.47 -18.56 10.55
CA ALA A 325 0.19 -18.08 10.05
C ALA A 325 -0.81 -19.23 9.91
N HIS A 326 -2.05 -18.96 10.27
CA HIS A 326 -3.20 -19.86 10.16
C HIS A 326 -4.42 -19.03 9.83
N TRP A 327 -5.24 -19.49 8.88
CA TRP A 327 -6.33 -18.68 8.36
C TRP A 327 -7.72 -19.06 8.88
N GLY A 328 -7.96 -20.32 9.31
CA GLY A 328 -9.28 -20.77 9.75
C GLY A 328 -10.04 -21.56 8.69
N PRO A 329 -10.60 -20.90 7.65
CA PRO A 329 -11.21 -21.54 6.47
C PRO A 329 -10.34 -22.60 5.81
N GLU A 330 -10.92 -23.47 4.99
CA GLU A 330 -10.15 -24.47 4.22
C GLU A 330 -9.13 -23.79 3.30
N HIS A 331 -7.86 -24.19 3.42
CA HIS A 331 -6.76 -23.62 2.63
C HIS A 331 -5.62 -24.62 2.45
N ASP A 332 -4.91 -24.48 1.33
CA ASP A 332 -3.58 -25.06 1.16
C ASP A 332 -2.56 -24.19 1.89
N ALA A 333 -1.62 -24.81 2.60
CA ALA A 333 -0.53 -24.10 3.27
C ALA A 333 0.83 -24.54 2.73
N VAL A 334 1.67 -23.57 2.35
CA VAL A 334 3.04 -23.83 1.87
C VAL A 334 4.00 -22.97 2.67
N ASP A 335 5.06 -23.60 3.17
CA ASP A 335 6.12 -22.89 3.88
C ASP A 335 7.16 -22.34 2.90
N VAL A 336 7.57 -21.09 3.08
CA VAL A 336 8.59 -20.44 2.26
C VAL A 336 9.73 -19.88 3.13
N PRO A 337 10.97 -19.81 2.62
CA PRO A 337 12.09 -19.17 3.30
C PRO A 337 11.80 -17.69 3.61
N GLY A 338 12.45 -17.18 4.65
CA GLY A 338 12.36 -15.78 5.05
C GLY A 338 11.46 -15.51 6.23
N THR A 339 11.56 -14.29 6.74
CA THR A 339 10.75 -13.69 7.78
C THR A 339 9.47 -13.08 7.20
N HIS A 340 8.58 -12.58 8.06
CA HIS A 340 7.36 -11.88 7.65
C HIS A 340 7.63 -10.73 6.65
N LEU A 341 8.78 -10.06 6.75
CA LEU A 341 9.21 -9.01 5.81
C LEU A 341 9.99 -9.56 4.62
N SER A 342 11.05 -10.34 4.89
CA SER A 342 11.98 -10.78 3.83
C SER A 342 11.39 -11.78 2.86
N MET A 343 10.25 -12.42 3.17
CA MET A 343 9.58 -13.36 2.25
C MET A 343 9.18 -12.70 0.91
N ILE A 344 8.84 -11.41 0.91
CA ILE A 344 8.39 -10.67 -0.30
C ILE A 344 9.51 -9.84 -0.93
N ASP A 345 10.67 -9.77 -0.26
CA ASP A 345 11.85 -8.98 -0.65
C ASP A 345 13.04 -9.90 -0.94
N GLU A 346 13.88 -10.22 0.05
CA GLU A 346 15.06 -11.08 -0.12
C GLU A 346 14.75 -12.50 -0.64
N HIS A 347 13.58 -13.04 -0.25
CA HIS A 347 13.11 -14.36 -0.67
C HIS A 347 11.94 -14.30 -1.65
N ALA A 348 11.76 -13.16 -2.33
CA ALA A 348 10.72 -12.94 -3.32
C ALA A 348 10.67 -14.04 -4.40
N ALA A 349 11.83 -14.53 -4.84
CA ALA A 349 11.91 -15.57 -5.87
C ALA A 349 11.26 -16.89 -5.43
N SER A 350 11.51 -17.32 -4.20
CA SER A 350 10.92 -18.53 -3.61
C SER A 350 9.40 -18.36 -3.44
N THR A 351 8.97 -17.19 -2.97
CA THR A 351 7.55 -16.84 -2.83
C THR A 351 6.84 -16.86 -4.18
N ALA A 352 7.39 -16.20 -5.19
CA ALA A 352 6.85 -16.16 -6.54
C ALA A 352 6.75 -17.56 -7.18
N SER A 353 7.77 -18.40 -6.98
CA SER A 353 7.76 -19.79 -7.44
C SER A 353 6.66 -20.62 -6.77
N ALA A 354 6.41 -20.39 -5.47
CA ALA A 354 5.35 -21.08 -4.75
C ALA A 354 3.95 -20.67 -5.26
N ILE A 355 3.74 -19.37 -5.49
CA ILE A 355 2.51 -18.83 -6.09
C ILE A 355 2.28 -19.46 -7.47
N SER A 356 3.26 -19.33 -8.37
CA SER A 356 3.17 -19.81 -9.75
C SER A 356 2.94 -21.31 -9.81
N GLY A 357 3.68 -22.08 -9.01
CA GLY A 357 3.56 -23.53 -8.97
C GLY A 357 2.21 -24.00 -8.45
N TRP A 358 1.64 -23.31 -7.46
CA TRP A 358 0.31 -23.64 -6.95
C TRP A 358 -0.80 -23.30 -7.96
N LEU A 359 -0.74 -22.12 -8.58
CA LEU A 359 -1.70 -21.72 -9.62
C LEU A 359 -1.68 -22.68 -10.81
N ALA A 360 -0.50 -23.14 -11.25
CA ALA A 360 -0.35 -24.06 -12.37
C ALA A 360 -0.90 -25.48 -12.09
N ARG A 361 -0.97 -25.91 -10.83
CA ARG A 361 -1.46 -27.25 -10.46
C ARG A 361 -2.98 -27.33 -10.31
N ARG A 362 -3.68 -26.19 -10.31
CA ARG A 362 -5.13 -26.19 -10.12
C ARG A 362 -5.85 -26.54 -11.42
N PRO A 363 -6.89 -27.39 -11.38
CA PRO A 363 -7.79 -27.52 -12.51
C PRO A 363 -8.42 -26.15 -12.77
N ALA A 364 -8.34 -25.67 -14.01
CA ALA A 364 -9.04 -24.45 -14.42
C ALA A 364 -10.53 -24.59 -14.05
N ARG A 365 -11.10 -23.56 -13.43
CA ARG A 365 -12.56 -23.52 -13.23
C ARG A 365 -13.18 -23.62 -14.63
N PRO A 366 -14.12 -24.55 -14.88
CA PRO A 366 -14.79 -24.59 -16.17
C PRO A 366 -15.43 -23.22 -16.41
N PRO A 367 -15.35 -22.67 -17.64
CA PRO A 367 -15.93 -21.38 -17.94
C PRO A 367 -17.40 -21.38 -17.55
N HIS A 368 -17.85 -20.28 -16.94
CA HIS A 368 -19.26 -20.06 -16.63
C HIS A 368 -20.02 -20.13 -17.97
N THR A 369 -20.68 -21.24 -18.26
CA THR A 369 -21.64 -21.29 -19.35
C THR A 369 -22.84 -20.49 -18.90
N ASP A 370 -22.98 -19.27 -19.42
CA ASP A 370 -24.27 -18.58 -19.38
C ASP A 370 -25.34 -19.52 -19.96
N PRO A 371 -26.51 -19.66 -19.33
CA PRO A 371 -27.61 -20.38 -19.92
C PRO A 371 -28.15 -19.53 -21.07
N ILE A 372 -27.55 -19.69 -22.26
CA ILE A 372 -28.13 -19.20 -23.51
C ILE A 372 -29.38 -20.06 -23.79
N GLY A 373 -30.53 -19.42 -23.57
CA GLY A 373 -31.77 -19.57 -24.34
C GLY A 373 -32.19 -20.95 -24.82
N GLN A 374 -33.18 -21.53 -24.15
CA GLN A 374 -34.25 -22.33 -24.75
C GLN A 374 -35.52 -22.04 -23.92
N GLU A 375 -36.72 -21.83 -24.44
CA GLU A 375 -37.30 -21.75 -25.78
C GLU A 375 -38.70 -21.16 -25.54
N ALA A 376 -39.16 -20.25 -26.40
CA ALA A 376 -40.59 -20.14 -26.71
C ALA A 376 -40.76 -20.80 -28.09
N PRO A 377 -41.79 -21.63 -28.25
CA PRO A 377 -42.98 -21.12 -28.92
C PRO A 377 -44.29 -21.34 -28.15
#